data_AF-A0A8H3RQC6-F1
#
_entry.id   AF-A0A8H3RQC6-F1
#
_cell.length_a   1.000
_cell.length_b   1.000
_cell.length_c   1.000
_cell.angle_alpha   90.00
_cell.angle_beta   90.00
_cell.angle_gamma   90.00
#
_symmetry.space_group_name_H-M   'P 1'
#
loop_
_entity.id
_entity.type
_entity.pdbx_description
1 polymer ?
#
loop_
_entity_poly.entity_id
_entity_poly.type
_entity_poly.pdbx_seq_one_letter_code
_entity_poly.pdbx_strand_id
1 'polypeptide(L)'
;MKFSLACLLALAGLQSALADPKTCKKEAKFVEQELIGQKYSEAMANALQSDPLRVLHPGDIITLEYNASRLNIHVDENDEVLSAHCA
;
A
#
# COMPACT_ATOMS: atom_id res chain seq x y z
N MET A 1 -25.33 -2.18 37.15
CA MET A 1 -24.28 -2.54 36.17
C MET A 1 -24.16 -1.38 35.19
N LYS A 2 -23.10 -0.58 35.31
CA LYS A 2 -22.85 0.60 34.48
C LYS A 2 -21.50 0.37 33.82
N PHE A 3 -21.51 -0.42 32.73
CA PHE A 3 -20.33 -0.63 31.90
C PHE A 3 -20.13 0.65 31.09
N SER A 4 -19.10 1.40 31.45
CA SER A 4 -18.74 2.68 30.86
C SER A 4 -18.63 2.57 29.34
N LEU A 5 -19.41 3.40 28.66
CA LEU A 5 -19.46 3.68 27.23
C LEU A 5 -18.11 4.18 26.64
N ALA A 6 -17.05 4.25 27.45
CA ALA A 6 -15.76 4.84 27.10
C ALA A 6 -14.85 3.92 26.26
N CYS A 7 -15.09 2.61 26.23
CA CYS A 7 -14.23 1.67 25.47
C CYS A 7 -14.52 1.64 23.96
N LEU A 8 -15.67 2.13 23.50
CA LEU A 8 -16.05 2.04 22.07
C LEU A 8 -15.47 3.16 21.20
N LEU A 9 -14.97 4.25 21.81
CA LEU A 9 -14.42 5.39 21.05
C LEU A 9 -12.93 5.24 20.70
N ALA A 10 -12.23 4.25 21.26
CA ALA A 10 -10.80 4.04 20.99
C ALA A 10 -10.52 3.33 19.64
N LEU A 11 -11.51 2.64 19.05
CA LEU A 11 -11.30 1.91 17.78
C LEU A 11 -11.43 2.80 16.53
N ALA A 12 -12.09 3.95 16.63
CA ALA A 12 -12.29 4.85 15.49
C ALA A 12 -11.01 5.66 15.13
N GLY A 13 -10.04 5.75 16.04
CA GLY A 13 -8.80 6.51 15.83
C GLY A 13 -7.71 5.79 15.03
N LEU A 14 -7.80 4.46 14.83
CA LEU A 14 -6.79 3.71 14.08
C LEU A 14 -6.88 3.91 12.56
N GLN A 15 -8.03 4.33 12.05
CA GLN A 15 -8.27 4.42 10.60
C GLN A 15 -7.48 5.55 9.93
N SER A 16 -7.13 6.62 10.66
CA SER A 16 -6.36 7.75 10.13
C SER A 16 -4.85 7.49 10.03
N ALA A 17 -4.36 6.31 10.43
CA ALA A 17 -2.94 5.95 10.41
C ALA A 17 -2.51 5.21 9.13
N LEU A 18 -3.43 4.95 8.19
CA LEU A 18 -3.15 4.13 7.00
C LEU A 18 -2.33 4.87 5.91
N ALA A 19 -2.45 6.19 5.84
CA ALA A 19 -1.68 7.02 4.90
C ALA A 19 -0.38 7.55 5.53
N ASP A 20 0.54 6.67 5.93
CA ASP A 20 1.86 7.04 6.48
C ASP A 20 3.01 6.81 5.47
N PRO A 21 3.78 7.84 5.08
CA PRO A 21 4.93 7.69 4.20
C PRO A 21 6.01 6.72 4.71
N LYS A 22 6.10 6.50 6.03
CA LYS A 22 7.04 5.52 6.60
C LYS A 22 6.60 4.08 6.32
N THR A 23 5.30 3.80 6.41
CA THR A 23 4.72 2.51 6.04
C THR A 23 4.97 2.23 4.57
N CYS A 24 4.67 3.20 3.69
CA CYS A 24 4.96 3.08 2.26
C CYS A 24 6.43 2.75 2.00
N LYS A 25 7.37 3.49 2.60
CA LYS A 25 8.81 3.22 2.41
C LYS A 25 9.23 1.83 2.86
N LYS A 26 8.69 1.36 3.99
CA LYS A 26 8.98 0.02 4.50
C LYS A 26 8.43 -1.06 3.57
N GLU A 27 7.22 -0.87 3.06
CA GLU A 27 6.55 -1.81 2.19
C GLU A 27 7.11 -1.83 0.77
N ALA A 28 7.46 -0.68 0.20
CA ALA A 28 8.18 -0.62 -1.08
C ALA A 28 9.48 -1.43 -1.02
N LYS A 29 10.26 -1.27 0.07
CA LYS A 29 11.48 -2.06 0.29
C LYS A 29 11.19 -3.56 0.43
N PHE A 30 10.13 -3.94 1.15
CA PHE A 30 9.72 -5.35 1.26
C PHE A 30 9.38 -5.94 -0.12
N VAL A 31 8.62 -5.21 -0.95
CA VAL A 31 8.28 -5.63 -2.31
C VAL A 31 9.54 -5.83 -3.15
N GLU A 32 10.47 -4.86 -3.12
CA GLU A 32 11.75 -4.95 -3.85
C GLU A 32 12.66 -6.10 -3.38
N GLN A 33 12.57 -6.52 -2.12
CA GLN A 33 13.41 -7.57 -1.56
C GLN A 33 12.82 -8.97 -1.73
N GLU A 34 11.50 -9.10 -1.62
CA GLU A 34 10.85 -10.40 -1.46
C GLU A 34 9.91 -10.78 -2.60
N LEU A 35 9.40 -9.79 -3.37
CA LEU A 35 8.27 -10.01 -4.28
C LEU A 35 8.61 -9.84 -5.77
N ILE A 36 9.83 -9.41 -6.11
CA ILE A 36 10.25 -9.28 -7.51
C ILE A 36 10.13 -10.62 -8.26
N GLY A 37 9.54 -10.58 -9.46
CA GLY A 37 9.29 -11.75 -10.31
C GLY A 37 8.09 -12.61 -9.88
N GLN A 38 7.42 -12.26 -8.78
CA GLN A 38 6.15 -12.91 -8.42
C GLN A 38 4.98 -12.25 -9.16
N LYS A 39 3.99 -13.04 -9.56
CA LYS A 39 2.76 -12.52 -10.15
C LYS A 39 1.95 -11.74 -9.11
N TYR A 40 1.66 -10.49 -9.40
CA TYR A 40 0.83 -9.64 -8.57
C TYR A 40 -0.56 -10.26 -8.37
N SER A 41 -1.12 -10.08 -7.16
CA SER A 41 -2.46 -10.54 -6.83
C SER A 41 -3.13 -9.64 -5.81
N GLU A 42 -4.47 -9.68 -5.75
CA GLU A 42 -5.23 -8.97 -4.72
C GLU A 42 -4.85 -9.41 -3.30
N ALA A 43 -4.44 -10.67 -3.11
CA ALA A 43 -3.96 -11.15 -1.81
C ALA A 43 -2.69 -10.44 -1.37
N MET A 44 -1.76 -10.14 -2.29
CA MET A 44 -0.60 -9.30 -2.01
C MET A 44 -1.01 -7.89 -1.65
N ALA A 45 -1.96 -7.30 -2.40
CA ALA A 45 -2.49 -5.97 -2.12
C ALA A 45 -3.08 -5.87 -0.71
N ASN A 46 -3.89 -6.85 -0.32
CA ASN A 46 -4.55 -6.91 0.98
C ASN A 46 -3.58 -7.15 2.15
N ALA A 47 -2.39 -7.70 1.88
CA ALA A 47 -1.34 -7.89 2.88
C ALA A 47 -0.54 -6.61 3.16
N LEU A 48 -0.60 -5.64 2.25
CA LEU A 48 0.07 -4.35 2.37
C LEU A 48 -0.87 -3.33 3.03
N GLN A 49 -0.30 -2.48 3.87
CA GLN A 49 -1.01 -1.52 4.71
C GLN A 49 -0.98 -0.10 4.13
N SER A 50 -0.12 0.15 3.15
CA SER A 50 -0.04 1.45 2.47
C SER A 50 -1.34 1.78 1.77
N ASP A 51 -1.87 2.96 2.07
CA ASP A 51 -3.08 3.50 1.45
C ASP A 51 -2.82 4.95 0.98
N PRO A 52 -2.99 5.28 -0.31
CA PRO A 52 -3.47 4.40 -1.39
C PRO A 52 -2.39 3.47 -1.96
N LEU A 53 -2.82 2.33 -2.50
CA LEU A 53 -1.98 1.43 -3.31
C LEU A 53 -2.36 1.57 -4.78
N ARG A 54 -1.37 1.68 -5.66
CA ARG A 54 -1.55 1.75 -7.12
C ARG A 54 -0.67 0.73 -7.83
N VAL A 55 -1.27 -0.05 -8.71
CA VAL A 55 -0.53 -0.92 -9.63
C VAL A 55 -0.34 -0.17 -10.94
N LEU A 56 0.89 -0.18 -11.46
CA LEU A 56 1.28 0.49 -12.70
C LEU A 56 1.71 -0.58 -13.72
N HIS A 57 1.04 -0.61 -14.86
CA HIS A 57 1.32 -1.51 -15.97
C HIS A 57 2.07 -0.78 -17.09
N PRO A 58 2.74 -1.53 -17.99
CA PRO A 58 3.35 -0.94 -19.17
C PRO A 58 2.31 -0.20 -20.03
N GLY A 59 2.59 1.07 -20.35
CA GLY A 59 1.72 1.91 -21.18
C GLY A 59 0.67 2.72 -20.41
N ASP A 60 0.56 2.57 -19.09
CA ASP A 60 -0.35 3.37 -18.29
C ASP A 60 -0.03 4.87 -18.42
N ILE A 61 -1.05 5.64 -18.83
CA ILE A 61 -0.96 7.10 -18.92
C ILE A 61 -1.40 7.67 -17.57
N ILE A 62 -0.43 8.19 -16.81
CA ILE A 62 -0.65 8.77 -15.48
C ILE A 62 -0.21 10.23 -15.42
N THR A 63 -0.80 10.99 -14.51
CA THR A 63 -0.29 12.29 -14.10
C THR A 63 0.80 12.13 -13.05
N LEU A 64 1.87 12.93 -13.13
CA LEU A 64 3.01 12.90 -12.19
C LEU A 64 2.73 13.62 -10.85
N GLU A 65 1.52 13.45 -10.31
CA GLU A 65 1.18 13.94 -8.98
C GLU A 65 1.99 13.17 -7.92
N TYR A 66 2.50 13.87 -6.91
CA TYR A 66 3.22 13.26 -5.80
C TYR A 66 2.36 13.09 -4.55
N ASN A 67 2.30 11.87 -4.04
CA ASN A 67 1.72 11.44 -2.77
C ASN A 67 2.72 10.53 -2.05
N ALA A 68 3.33 11.04 -0.97
CA ALA A 68 4.37 10.33 -0.23
C ALA A 68 3.89 9.03 0.47
N SER A 69 2.58 8.89 0.67
CA SER A 69 1.96 7.71 1.31
C SER A 69 1.49 6.67 0.30
N ARG A 70 1.47 7.00 -1.00
CA ARG A 70 0.98 6.10 -2.04
C ARG A 70 2.05 5.09 -2.45
N LEU A 71 1.76 3.82 -2.26
CA LEU A 71 2.62 2.73 -2.73
C LEU A 71 2.30 2.41 -4.19
N ASN A 72 3.25 2.65 -5.08
CA ASN A 72 3.18 2.22 -6.47
C ASN A 72 3.92 0.89 -6.62
N ILE A 73 3.27 -0.11 -7.20
CA ILE A 73 3.87 -1.39 -7.60
C ILE A 73 3.91 -1.41 -9.12
N HIS A 74 5.10 -1.56 -9.69
CA HIS A 74 5.28 -1.73 -11.13
C HIS A 74 5.24 -3.21 -11.45
N VAL A 75 4.45 -3.56 -12.46
CA VAL A 75 4.39 -4.91 -13.01
C VAL A 75 4.77 -4.90 -14.49
N ASP A 76 5.14 -6.06 -15.00
CA ASP A 76 5.37 -6.27 -16.44
C ASP A 76 4.07 -6.63 -17.19
N GLU A 77 4.18 -7.00 -18.46
CA GLU A 77 3.05 -7.40 -19.31
C GLU A 77 2.36 -8.71 -18.85
N ASN A 78 2.99 -9.49 -17.96
CA ASN A 78 2.48 -10.74 -17.40
C ASN A 78 2.02 -10.60 -15.95
N ASP A 79 1.91 -9.37 -15.43
CA ASP A 79 1.64 -9.03 -14.04
C ASP A 79 2.76 -9.43 -13.06
N GLU A 80 3.98 -9.70 -13.51
CA GLU A 80 5.10 -9.98 -12.60
C GLU A 80 5.65 -8.68 -12.03
N VAL A 81 5.87 -8.64 -10.72
CA VAL A 81 6.36 -7.45 -10.02
C VAL A 81 7.80 -7.13 -10.43
N LEU A 82 8.04 -5.91 -10.88
CA LEU A 82 9.33 -5.40 -11.32
C LEU A 82 10.00 -4.48 -10.29
N SER A 83 9.23 -3.63 -9.62
CA SER A 83 9.72 -2.67 -8.63
C SER A 83 8.58 -2.07 -7.80
N ALA A 84 8.92 -1.32 -6.76
CA ALA A 84 7.95 -0.53 -6.01
C ALA A 84 8.53 0.79 -5.53
N HIS A 85 7.72 1.84 -5.46
CA HIS A 85 8.15 3.14 -4.94
C HIS A 85 7.00 3.97 -4.36
N CYS A 86 7.34 4.97 -3.54
CA CYS A 86 6.38 5.89 -2.94
C CYS A 86 6.31 7.20 -3.72
N ALA A 87 5.17 7.46 -4.35
CA ALA A 87 4.91 8.70 -5.10
C ALA A 87 3.44 8.87 -5.47
#